data_AF-A0A433BH83-F1
#
_entry.id   AF-A0A433BH83-F1
#
_cell.length_a   1.000
_cell.length_b   1.000
_cell.length_c   1.000
_cell.angle_alpha   90.00
_cell.angle_beta   90.00
_cell.angle_gamma   90.00
#
_symmetry.space_group_name_H-M   'P 1'
#
loop_
_entity.id
_entity.type
_entity.pdbx_description
1 polymer ?
#
loop_
_entity_poly.entity_id
_entity_poly.type
_entity_poly.pdbx_seq_one_letter_code
_entity_poly.pdbx_strand_id
1 'polypeptide(L)'
;MSLKLKLWVPALGLLALVGCGGGSTGDTSNVGAVTGTQQYMDGIWTGTTGTGAAQRNVVGYISGGSDGKGGDFYLARGASGTSGYDSIYGLLRVDVASVAATNVTYFSVQDGKFATGLSLAGTASTSTGAARTDTFSGNYSNPANTAAATGAVTSLKMTYSTLNNFGATYAKLQGKYTGGALFGGSWVLTADAVGNLAGTVSGCTVAGTATPQNVTANSTASPAIYNVVLNLSGGTTTCAATGTTQSGVAFLKYDTLGNKTGLWMFTRSSTTTLNTYVLDGVLVAGSTTTPATTQQVAAGFWKSSTSTSSGDLYAMVLPDNSYFFYKRAGGGYDALYGNLVVATGTSILSSTDGVYFANQNLASTQYTSGILISGDVRTQSTFTGTYTDPTASSAQTAFSMVPDTTNLYTSPILPTVSALYGTYTSSTIGFGGTGLTLKIAADTTDGTKSVITGTTTTGCTLTGNISAYTPSNTTLNLYRVDTLTFAGTCSLAGLPVQSGAASAVFDGANNVVGLRIGAAGYSGATTRANLVFIGSKS
;
A
#
# COMPACT_ATOMS: atom_id res chain seq x y z
N MET A 1 -1.87 84.59 6.80
CA MET A 1 -0.63 84.88 7.54
C MET A 1 -0.44 83.74 8.54
N SER A 2 0.59 82.91 8.30
CA SER A 2 1.25 81.90 9.18
C SER A 2 0.41 80.84 9.93
N LEU A 3 0.70 79.55 9.99
CA LEU A 3 1.50 78.57 9.23
C LEU A 3 1.10 77.17 9.78
N LYS A 4 1.26 76.11 8.97
CA LYS A 4 0.95 74.69 9.23
C LYS A 4 1.90 74.02 10.25
N LEU A 5 1.46 72.91 10.88
CA LEU A 5 2.23 71.64 10.86
C LEU A 5 1.39 70.39 11.18
N LYS A 6 1.58 69.33 10.35
CA LYS A 6 1.13 67.93 10.51
C LYS A 6 2.17 67.13 11.30
N LEU A 7 1.76 66.12 12.08
CA LEU A 7 2.49 64.87 12.37
C LEU A 7 1.47 63.82 12.90
N TRP A 8 1.12 62.75 12.17
CA TRP A 8 1.76 61.41 12.08
C TRP A 8 1.75 60.57 13.38
N VAL A 9 1.11 59.40 13.30
CA VAL A 9 1.02 58.32 14.31
C VAL A 9 2.30 57.46 14.28
N PRO A 10 2.78 56.91 15.42
CA PRO A 10 2.90 55.45 15.54
C PRO A 10 2.63 54.87 16.96
N ALA A 11 2.42 53.55 16.96
CA ALA A 11 2.06 52.65 18.06
C ALA A 11 3.23 52.25 19.00
N LEU A 12 2.90 51.77 20.23
CA LEU A 12 3.61 50.83 21.13
C LEU A 12 2.83 50.90 22.48
N GLY A 13 2.19 49.88 23.06
CA GLY A 13 2.53 48.47 23.25
C GLY A 13 3.00 48.26 24.70
N LEU A 14 2.19 47.65 25.59
CA LEU A 14 2.58 46.57 26.51
C LEU A 14 1.46 46.12 27.47
N LEU A 15 1.54 44.82 27.80
CA LEU A 15 0.77 44.00 28.72
C LEU A 15 0.62 44.55 30.15
N ALA A 16 -0.44 44.12 30.82
CA ALA A 16 -0.38 43.74 32.24
C ALA A 16 -1.19 42.46 32.50
N LEU A 17 -0.45 41.38 32.75
CA LEU A 17 -0.87 40.22 33.53
C LEU A 17 -1.03 40.68 34.99
N VAL A 18 -2.16 40.40 35.63
CA VAL A 18 -2.22 40.22 37.09
C VAL A 18 -3.23 39.12 37.40
N GLY A 19 -2.74 37.99 37.88
CA GLY A 19 -3.56 37.00 38.57
C GLY A 19 -3.53 37.21 40.08
N CYS A 20 -4.50 36.66 40.78
CA CYS A 20 -4.31 35.93 42.05
C CYS A 20 -5.65 35.38 42.54
N GLY A 21 -5.67 34.12 42.99
CA GLY A 21 -6.81 33.54 43.69
C GLY A 21 -6.93 32.04 43.48
N GLY A 22 -6.06 31.27 44.14
CA GLY A 22 -6.27 29.83 44.33
C GLY A 22 -7.20 29.55 45.51
N GLY A 23 -7.77 28.34 45.56
CA GLY A 23 -8.36 27.76 46.77
C GLY A 23 -9.81 27.28 46.63
N SER A 24 -9.93 25.99 46.31
CA SER A 24 -10.86 24.97 46.81
C SER A 24 -12.34 25.25 47.13
N THR A 25 -13.14 24.25 46.71
CA THR A 25 -14.41 23.77 47.26
C THR A 25 -15.65 24.66 47.11
N GLY A 26 -16.51 24.23 46.19
CA GLY A 26 -17.96 24.44 46.24
C GLY A 26 -18.43 25.88 46.09
N ASP A 27 -18.81 26.27 44.88
CA ASP A 27 -20.07 26.97 44.67
C ASP A 27 -20.43 27.01 43.18
N THR A 28 -21.62 26.48 42.89
CA THR A 28 -22.37 26.73 41.68
C THR A 28 -22.80 28.19 41.68
N SER A 29 -22.01 29.08 41.11
CA SER A 29 -22.48 30.45 40.84
C SER A 29 -21.78 31.09 39.64
N ASN A 30 -22.54 31.17 38.55
CA ASN A 30 -22.50 32.21 37.53
C ASN A 30 -21.12 32.64 37.01
N VAL A 31 -20.48 31.77 36.23
CA VAL A 31 -19.95 32.24 34.95
C VAL A 31 -21.20 32.50 34.10
N GLY A 32 -21.47 33.75 33.73
CA GLY A 32 -22.71 34.11 33.02
C GLY A 32 -23.00 33.14 31.88
N ALA A 33 -24.26 32.71 31.75
CA ALA A 33 -24.64 31.73 30.73
C ALA A 33 -24.09 32.15 29.37
N VAL A 34 -23.24 31.30 28.76
CA VAL A 34 -22.77 31.53 27.40
C VAL A 34 -24.01 31.48 26.50
N THR A 35 -24.47 32.64 26.06
CA THR A 35 -25.67 32.77 25.22
C THR A 35 -25.42 32.16 23.86
N GLY A 36 -26.15 31.10 23.52
CA GLY A 36 -26.16 30.47 22.20
C GLY A 36 -26.62 29.01 22.24
N THR A 37 -26.74 28.37 21.08
CA THR A 37 -27.10 26.95 20.98
C THR A 37 -25.84 26.08 20.99
N GLN A 38 -25.81 25.03 21.80
CA GLN A 38 -24.72 24.04 21.81
C GLN A 38 -24.59 23.36 20.44
N GLN A 39 -23.37 23.37 19.89
CA GLN A 39 -23.02 22.63 18.68
C GLN A 39 -22.44 21.25 19.00
N TYR A 40 -22.69 20.30 18.10
CA TYR A 40 -22.31 18.90 18.21
C TYR A 40 -21.55 18.48 16.96
N MET A 41 -20.23 18.37 17.02
CA MET A 41 -19.40 18.25 15.81
C MET A 41 -19.10 16.81 15.37
N ASP A 42 -19.81 15.84 15.93
CA ASP A 42 -19.53 14.41 15.71
C ASP A 42 -19.70 13.99 14.24
N GLY A 43 -18.67 13.34 13.68
CA GLY A 43 -18.70 12.74 12.36
C GLY A 43 -17.56 13.15 11.42
N ILE A 44 -17.78 12.95 10.12
CA ILE A 44 -16.83 13.15 9.04
C ILE A 44 -16.94 14.57 8.48
N TRP A 45 -15.80 15.22 8.26
CA TRP A 45 -15.68 16.58 7.79
C TRP A 45 -14.76 16.68 6.58
N THR A 46 -15.08 17.55 5.64
CA THR A 46 -14.27 17.81 4.44
C THR A 46 -14.14 19.31 4.20
N GLY A 47 -13.01 19.77 3.66
CA GLY A 47 -12.85 21.17 3.30
C GLY A 47 -11.44 21.52 2.87
N THR A 48 -10.95 22.68 3.29
CA THR A 48 -9.67 23.25 2.86
C THR A 48 -8.87 23.87 4.00
N THR A 49 -7.55 23.83 3.89
CA THR A 49 -6.60 24.53 4.75
C THR A 49 -5.67 25.43 3.95
N GLY A 50 -5.23 26.54 4.53
CA GLY A 50 -4.41 27.56 3.87
C GLY A 50 -5.19 28.46 2.90
N THR A 51 -4.46 29.33 2.20
CA THR A 51 -5.01 30.36 1.32
C THR A 51 -4.26 30.42 -0.02
N GLY A 52 -4.95 30.83 -1.09
CA GLY A 52 -4.34 31.03 -2.40
C GLY A 52 -3.70 29.75 -2.95
N ALA A 53 -2.54 29.86 -3.59
CA ALA A 53 -1.81 28.72 -4.17
C ALA A 53 -1.34 27.67 -3.13
N ALA A 54 -1.31 28.05 -1.85
CA ALA A 54 -0.97 27.14 -0.74
C ALA A 54 -2.20 26.41 -0.17
N GLN A 55 -3.41 26.68 -0.69
CA GLN A 55 -4.62 26.00 -0.25
C GLN A 55 -4.54 24.49 -0.57
N ARG A 56 -4.98 23.65 0.36
CA ARG A 56 -5.00 22.19 0.24
C ARG A 56 -6.34 21.65 0.72
N ASN A 57 -6.76 20.51 0.16
CA ASN A 57 -7.93 19.78 0.65
C ASN A 57 -7.62 19.14 2.01
N VAL A 58 -8.64 19.11 2.85
CA VAL A 58 -8.62 18.48 4.17
C VAL A 58 -9.81 17.54 4.30
N VAL A 59 -9.58 16.38 4.87
CA VAL A 59 -10.62 15.45 5.30
C VAL A 59 -10.32 15.03 6.73
N GLY A 60 -11.34 14.75 7.52
CA GLY A 60 -11.12 14.31 8.88
C GLY A 60 -12.36 13.81 9.59
N TYR A 61 -12.14 13.38 10.81
CA TYR A 61 -13.15 12.93 11.75
C TYR A 61 -13.01 13.70 13.06
N ILE A 62 -14.15 14.04 13.65
CA ILE A 62 -14.24 14.62 14.99
C ILE A 62 -15.17 13.74 15.79
N SER A 63 -14.69 13.23 16.92
CA SER A 63 -15.51 12.49 17.88
C SER A 63 -16.38 13.45 18.70
N GLY A 64 -17.64 13.10 18.88
CA GLY A 64 -18.54 13.78 19.81
C GLY A 64 -18.17 13.57 21.29
N GLY A 65 -17.39 12.54 21.62
CA GLY A 65 -17.15 12.17 23.02
C GLY A 65 -18.41 11.67 23.73
N SER A 66 -18.40 11.61 25.05
CA SER A 66 -19.51 11.05 25.84
C SER A 66 -20.76 11.94 25.88
N ASP A 67 -20.58 13.26 25.76
CA ASP A 67 -21.65 14.26 25.88
C ASP A 67 -21.91 15.01 24.57
N GLY A 68 -21.26 14.60 23.47
CA GLY A 68 -21.38 15.22 22.15
C GLY A 68 -20.60 16.53 21.98
N LYS A 69 -19.92 17.01 23.04
CA LYS A 69 -19.23 18.31 23.05
C LYS A 69 -17.74 18.22 22.67
N GLY A 70 -17.32 17.09 22.13
CA GLY A 70 -15.98 16.92 21.55
C GLY A 70 -15.20 15.77 22.18
N GLY A 71 -14.17 15.35 21.46
CA GLY A 71 -13.33 14.22 21.79
C GLY A 71 -12.11 14.18 20.89
N ASP A 72 -11.60 12.98 20.62
CA ASP A 72 -10.51 12.81 19.66
C ASP A 72 -10.89 13.32 18.28
N PHE A 73 -9.96 14.02 17.62
CA PHE A 73 -10.10 14.41 16.23
C PHE A 73 -8.86 13.99 15.42
N TYR A 74 -9.08 13.76 14.13
CA TYR A 74 -8.05 13.41 13.15
C TYR A 74 -8.33 14.16 11.86
N LEU A 75 -7.39 14.94 11.37
CA LEU A 75 -7.45 15.62 10.08
C LEU A 75 -6.26 15.19 9.23
N ALA A 76 -6.52 14.97 7.95
CA ALA A 76 -5.52 14.76 6.92
C ALA A 76 -5.58 15.91 5.94
N ARG A 77 -4.43 16.51 5.66
CA ARG A 77 -4.28 17.50 4.58
C ARG A 77 -3.30 17.00 3.54
N GLY A 78 -3.57 17.27 2.27
CA GLY A 78 -2.62 16.94 1.21
C GLY A 78 -1.29 17.64 1.43
N ALA A 79 -0.19 16.88 1.40
CA ALA A 79 1.15 17.40 1.62
C ALA A 79 1.62 18.29 0.45
N SER A 80 2.56 19.19 0.72
CA SER A 80 3.11 20.08 -0.32
C SER A 80 4.36 19.47 -0.93
N GLY A 81 4.44 19.40 -2.27
CA GLY A 81 5.65 18.93 -2.97
C GLY A 81 5.93 17.44 -2.84
N THR A 82 5.02 16.66 -2.26
CA THR A 82 5.11 15.22 -2.10
C THR A 82 3.71 14.59 -2.17
N SER A 83 3.62 13.31 -2.47
CA SER A 83 2.34 12.59 -2.32
C SER A 83 2.14 12.20 -0.86
N GLY A 84 0.89 11.90 -0.49
CA GLY A 84 0.52 11.57 0.88
C GLY A 84 -0.07 12.74 1.65
N TYR A 85 -0.24 12.53 2.96
CA TYR A 85 -1.02 13.40 3.81
C TYR A 85 -0.27 13.74 5.09
N ASP A 86 -0.25 15.02 5.42
CA ASP A 86 0.10 15.45 6.77
C ASP A 86 -1.07 15.18 7.70
N SER A 87 -0.76 14.82 8.95
CA SER A 87 -1.75 14.46 9.97
C SER A 87 -1.83 15.52 11.04
N ILE A 88 -3.03 15.88 11.47
CA ILE A 88 -3.30 16.78 12.59
C ILE A 88 -4.28 16.08 13.51
N TYR A 89 -3.90 15.85 14.76
CA TYR A 89 -4.78 15.15 15.71
C TYR A 89 -4.59 15.65 17.14
N GLY A 90 -5.61 15.41 17.95
CA GLY A 90 -5.62 15.81 19.35
C GLY A 90 -7.01 15.62 19.95
N LEU A 91 -7.28 16.36 21.03
CA LEU A 91 -8.57 16.38 21.68
C LEU A 91 -9.21 17.75 21.48
N LEU A 92 -10.39 17.76 20.86
CA LEU A 92 -11.15 18.95 20.55
C LEU A 92 -12.33 19.08 21.51
N ARG A 93 -12.63 20.31 21.91
CA ARG A 93 -13.77 20.68 22.75
C ARG A 93 -14.61 21.72 22.05
N VAL A 94 -15.92 21.62 22.23
CA VAL A 94 -16.94 22.50 21.66
C VAL A 94 -17.79 23.06 22.78
N ASP A 95 -17.75 24.38 22.94
CA ASP A 95 -18.60 25.10 23.89
C ASP A 95 -19.46 26.11 23.14
N VAL A 96 -20.77 25.88 23.14
CA VAL A 96 -21.73 26.62 22.31
C VAL A 96 -21.33 26.55 20.84
N ALA A 97 -20.67 27.58 20.30
CA ALA A 97 -20.14 27.62 18.93
C ALA A 97 -18.60 27.62 18.89
N SER A 98 -17.94 27.82 20.02
CA SER A 98 -16.49 27.89 20.13
C SER A 98 -15.88 26.49 20.03
N VAL A 99 -14.87 26.36 19.18
CA VAL A 99 -14.13 25.11 18.98
C VAL A 99 -12.69 25.35 19.39
N ALA A 100 -12.17 24.49 20.27
CA ALA A 100 -10.79 24.61 20.75
C ALA A 100 -10.13 23.24 20.98
N ALA A 101 -8.86 23.14 20.59
CA ALA A 101 -7.98 22.05 20.95
C ALA A 101 -6.61 22.62 21.33
N THR A 102 -6.04 22.10 22.41
CA THR A 102 -4.67 22.41 22.85
C THR A 102 -3.85 21.13 22.85
N ASN A 103 -2.52 21.28 22.87
CA ASN A 103 -1.58 20.16 22.77
C ASN A 103 -1.81 19.27 21.52
N VAL A 104 -2.18 19.92 20.41
CA VAL A 104 -2.38 19.27 19.12
C VAL A 104 -1.04 18.76 18.61
N THR A 105 -1.06 17.59 17.98
CA THR A 105 0.10 17.01 17.30
C THR A 105 -0.08 17.13 15.79
N TYR A 106 0.98 17.53 15.12
CA TYR A 106 1.12 17.59 13.68
C TYR A 106 2.20 16.60 13.24
N PHE A 107 1.95 15.86 12.17
CA PHE A 107 2.95 15.05 11.48
C PHE A 107 3.09 15.51 10.04
N SER A 108 4.32 15.78 9.62
CA SER A 108 4.67 16.13 8.25
C SER A 108 5.20 14.91 7.51
N VAL A 109 4.50 14.49 6.46
CA VAL A 109 4.91 13.32 5.65
C VAL A 109 6.16 13.63 4.82
N GLN A 110 6.37 14.90 4.48
CA GLN A 110 7.47 15.33 3.62
C GLN A 110 8.86 15.10 4.25
N ASP A 111 8.96 15.25 5.57
CA ASP A 111 10.22 15.12 6.32
C ASP A 111 10.15 14.12 7.48
N GLY A 112 9.00 13.47 7.68
CA GLY A 112 8.79 12.47 8.73
C GLY A 112 8.84 13.03 10.15
N LYS A 113 8.61 14.32 10.34
CA LYS A 113 8.74 14.99 11.64
C LYS A 113 7.41 15.30 12.31
N PHE A 114 7.44 15.26 13.64
CA PHE A 114 6.33 15.66 14.49
C PHE A 114 6.55 17.07 15.05
N ALA A 115 5.48 17.85 15.12
CA ALA A 115 5.39 19.05 15.95
C ALA A 115 4.25 18.86 16.97
N THR A 116 4.53 19.12 18.24
CA THR A 116 3.58 18.94 19.35
C THR A 116 3.34 20.28 20.05
N GLY A 117 2.30 20.35 20.91
CA GLY A 117 1.98 21.57 21.63
C GLY A 117 1.23 22.62 20.79
N LEU A 118 0.68 22.24 19.64
CA LEU A 118 -0.07 23.15 18.78
C LEU A 118 -1.44 23.50 19.38
N SER A 119 -2.03 24.58 18.89
CA SER A 119 -3.43 24.94 19.15
C SER A 119 -4.25 24.90 17.86
N LEU A 120 -5.51 24.53 17.98
CA LEU A 120 -6.53 24.68 16.94
C LEU A 120 -7.72 25.39 17.59
N ALA A 121 -8.19 26.46 16.96
CA ALA A 121 -9.32 27.24 17.45
C ALA A 121 -10.20 27.69 16.30
N GLY A 122 -11.50 27.75 16.52
CA GLY A 122 -12.44 28.21 15.50
C GLY A 122 -13.88 28.29 16.00
N THR A 123 -14.80 28.29 15.05
CA THR A 123 -16.23 28.46 15.30
C THR A 123 -17.00 27.45 14.44
N ALA A 124 -17.95 26.77 15.06
CA ALA A 124 -18.93 25.91 14.41
C ALA A 124 -20.23 26.69 14.16
N SER A 125 -20.82 26.53 12.98
CA SER A 125 -22.14 27.11 12.68
C SER A 125 -23.25 26.31 13.36
N THR A 126 -24.41 26.95 13.53
CA THR A 126 -25.66 26.28 13.89
C THR A 126 -26.27 25.55 12.69
N SER A 127 -26.79 24.33 12.90
CA SER A 127 -27.69 23.65 11.94
C SER A 127 -28.99 23.27 12.63
N THR A 128 -30.10 23.59 11.96
CA THR A 128 -31.48 23.39 12.46
C THR A 128 -32.29 22.38 11.65
N GLY A 129 -31.65 21.50 10.85
CA GLY A 129 -32.36 20.59 9.94
C GLY A 129 -31.80 19.15 9.88
N ALA A 130 -32.62 18.25 9.30
CA ALA A 130 -32.30 16.83 9.08
C ALA A 130 -31.16 16.60 8.05
N ALA A 131 -30.87 17.61 7.21
CA ALA A 131 -29.68 17.67 6.38
C ALA A 131 -28.70 18.68 7.00
N ARG A 132 -27.70 18.17 7.73
CA ARG A 132 -26.71 19.01 8.42
C ARG A 132 -25.86 19.79 7.41
N THR A 133 -25.96 21.11 7.42
CA THR A 133 -25.10 22.02 6.64
C THR A 133 -24.02 22.67 7.49
N ASP A 134 -23.61 21.98 8.55
CA ASP A 134 -22.67 22.55 9.51
C ASP A 134 -21.33 22.87 8.87
N THR A 135 -20.80 24.02 9.26
CA THR A 135 -19.49 24.50 8.87
C THR A 135 -18.65 24.70 10.11
N PHE A 136 -17.36 24.47 9.96
CA PHE A 136 -16.35 24.75 10.95
C PHE A 136 -15.27 25.60 10.30
N SER A 137 -15.00 26.78 10.86
CA SER A 137 -13.93 27.65 10.38
C SER A 137 -13.04 28.09 11.53
N GLY A 138 -11.73 28.06 11.32
CA GLY A 138 -10.77 28.35 12.37
C GLY A 138 -9.35 28.46 11.84
N ASN A 139 -8.39 28.33 12.76
CA ASN A 139 -6.98 28.28 12.45
C ASN A 139 -6.28 27.26 13.36
N TYR A 140 -5.17 26.71 12.89
CA TYR A 140 -4.20 26.02 13.74
C TYR A 140 -2.85 26.73 13.74
N SER A 141 -2.13 26.62 14.85
CA SER A 141 -0.80 27.23 15.03
C SER A 141 0.24 26.64 14.08
N ASN A 142 1.26 27.42 13.74
CA ASN A 142 2.37 27.00 12.89
C ASN A 142 3.02 25.68 13.38
N PRO A 143 3.12 24.63 12.55
CA PRO A 143 3.83 23.39 12.90
C PRO A 143 5.35 23.58 12.79
N ALA A 144 5.93 24.36 13.71
CA ALA A 144 7.35 24.69 13.70
C ALA A 144 8.23 23.43 13.67
N ASN A 145 9.38 23.53 13.00
CA ASN A 145 10.37 22.46 12.81
C ASN A 145 9.97 21.31 11.87
N THR A 146 8.86 21.47 11.15
CA THR A 146 8.44 20.57 10.06
C THR A 146 8.56 21.26 8.70
N ALA A 147 8.56 20.49 7.62
CA ALA A 147 8.52 21.01 6.25
C ALA A 147 7.24 21.83 5.95
N ALA A 148 6.18 21.66 6.75
CA ALA A 148 4.94 22.41 6.63
C ALA A 148 4.95 23.77 7.36
N ALA A 149 6.05 24.13 8.03
CA ALA A 149 6.15 25.39 8.77
C ALA A 149 6.14 26.60 7.83
N THR A 150 5.26 27.55 8.10
CA THR A 150 5.16 28.84 7.37
C THR A 150 5.52 30.04 8.23
N GLY A 151 5.68 29.83 9.55
CA GLY A 151 5.87 30.91 10.53
C GLY A 151 4.56 31.61 10.92
N ALA A 152 3.42 31.25 10.31
CA ALA A 152 2.12 31.86 10.56
C ALA A 152 1.07 30.82 10.98
N VAL A 153 -0.03 31.29 11.58
CA VAL A 153 -1.22 30.45 11.79
C VAL A 153 -1.82 30.07 10.43
N THR A 154 -2.35 28.86 10.33
CA THR A 154 -2.94 28.35 9.08
C THR A 154 -4.45 28.26 9.20
N SER A 155 -5.17 28.88 8.24
CA SER A 155 -6.63 28.85 8.21
C SER A 155 -7.16 27.47 7.86
N LEU A 156 -8.28 27.09 8.48
CA LEU A 156 -9.00 25.85 8.26
C LEU A 156 -10.49 26.16 8.05
N LYS A 157 -11.09 25.58 7.00
CA LYS A 157 -12.52 25.65 6.72
C LYS A 157 -13.02 24.27 6.36
N MET A 158 -14.03 23.77 7.05
CA MET A 158 -14.59 22.43 6.87
C MET A 158 -16.10 22.49 6.83
N THR A 159 -16.71 21.51 6.17
CA THR A 159 -18.15 21.31 6.05
C THR A 159 -18.46 19.87 6.42
N TYR A 160 -19.62 19.68 7.04
CA TYR A 160 -20.15 18.37 7.37
C TYR A 160 -20.30 17.51 6.11
N SER A 161 -19.70 16.33 6.11
CA SER A 161 -19.65 15.49 4.90
C SER A 161 -20.96 14.73 4.70
N THR A 162 -21.35 14.53 3.44
CA THR A 162 -22.43 13.62 3.07
C THR A 162 -22.08 12.14 3.35
N LEU A 163 -20.80 11.83 3.59
CA LEU A 163 -20.35 10.50 4.02
C LEU A 163 -21.00 10.06 5.34
N ASN A 164 -21.46 11.00 6.15
CA ASN A 164 -22.17 10.71 7.39
C ASN A 164 -23.55 10.06 7.17
N ASN A 165 -24.08 10.10 5.94
CA ASN A 165 -25.38 9.50 5.62
C ASN A 165 -25.31 7.98 5.40
N PHE A 166 -24.11 7.40 5.36
CA PHE A 166 -23.94 5.97 5.14
C PHE A 166 -23.79 5.21 6.46
N GLY A 167 -24.63 4.19 6.68
CA GLY A 167 -24.56 3.35 7.88
C GLY A 167 -23.27 2.51 8.01
N ALA A 168 -22.66 2.40 9.20
CA ALA A 168 -21.57 1.46 9.48
C ALA A 168 -22.08 0.02 9.71
N THR A 169 -21.51 -0.96 9.01
CA THR A 169 -21.65 -2.40 9.31
C THR A 169 -20.38 -3.14 8.94
N TYR A 170 -20.14 -4.32 9.51
CA TYR A 170 -19.03 -5.19 9.08
C TYR A 170 -19.15 -5.59 7.60
N ALA A 171 -20.37 -5.90 7.13
CA ALA A 171 -20.61 -6.24 5.74
C ALA A 171 -20.22 -5.11 4.77
N LYS A 172 -20.47 -3.85 5.14
CA LYS A 172 -20.03 -2.69 4.34
C LYS A 172 -18.52 -2.48 4.41
N LEU A 173 -17.88 -2.78 5.54
CA LEU A 173 -16.43 -2.70 5.71
C LEU A 173 -15.71 -3.78 4.90
N GLN A 174 -16.29 -4.97 4.76
CA GLN A 174 -15.67 -6.11 4.11
C GLN A 174 -15.12 -5.77 2.73
N GLY A 175 -13.85 -6.09 2.49
CA GLY A 175 -13.21 -5.86 1.21
C GLY A 175 -11.72 -5.66 1.35
N LYS A 176 -11.06 -5.57 0.19
CA LYS A 176 -9.64 -5.25 0.12
C LYS A 176 -9.45 -3.81 -0.33
N TYR A 177 -8.63 -3.09 0.42
CA TYR A 177 -8.31 -1.70 0.21
C TYR A 177 -6.82 -1.55 -0.04
N THR A 178 -6.48 -0.69 -0.99
CA THR A 178 -5.09 -0.42 -1.36
C THR A 178 -4.87 1.07 -1.55
N GLY A 179 -3.73 1.57 -1.07
CA GLY A 179 -3.32 2.95 -1.32
C GLY A 179 -1.92 3.01 -1.92
N GLY A 180 -1.70 4.05 -2.73
CA GLY A 180 -0.46 4.25 -3.47
C GLY A 180 0.69 4.75 -2.59
N ALA A 181 1.91 4.62 -3.13
CA ALA A 181 3.13 5.16 -2.56
C ALA A 181 3.60 6.40 -3.33
N LEU A 182 3.79 7.48 -2.60
CA LEU A 182 4.95 8.37 -2.71
C LEU A 182 5.08 8.98 -1.30
N PHE A 183 6.12 8.57 -0.57
CA PHE A 183 6.52 8.97 0.79
C PHE A 183 5.69 8.43 1.99
N GLY A 184 5.15 7.22 1.87
CA GLY A 184 4.58 6.50 3.03
C GLY A 184 4.53 4.98 2.89
N GLY A 185 5.05 4.41 1.80
CA GLY A 185 4.97 2.97 1.49
C GLY A 185 3.60 2.54 0.95
N SER A 186 3.61 1.59 0.01
CA SER A 186 2.38 0.95 -0.50
C SER A 186 1.71 0.21 0.65
N TRP A 187 0.38 0.23 0.69
CA TRP A 187 -0.35 -0.52 1.69
C TRP A 187 -1.53 -1.29 1.10
N VAL A 188 -1.80 -2.44 1.69
CA VAL A 188 -2.96 -3.29 1.46
C VAL A 188 -3.53 -3.61 2.81
N LEU A 189 -4.83 -3.44 2.97
CA LEU A 189 -5.56 -4.00 4.09
C LEU A 189 -6.79 -4.72 3.56
N THR A 190 -7.03 -5.90 4.08
CA THR A 190 -8.26 -6.66 3.85
C THR A 190 -9.05 -6.69 5.14
N ALA A 191 -10.33 -6.32 5.05
CA ALA A 191 -11.29 -6.49 6.10
C ALA A 191 -12.18 -7.70 5.81
N ASP A 192 -12.30 -8.61 6.78
CA ASP A 192 -13.20 -9.76 6.67
C ASP A 192 -14.65 -9.42 7.09
N ALA A 193 -15.52 -10.43 7.11
CA ALA A 193 -16.94 -10.28 7.41
C ALA A 193 -17.25 -9.90 8.86
N VAL A 194 -16.27 -10.00 9.77
CA VAL A 194 -16.42 -9.66 11.21
C VAL A 194 -15.48 -8.53 11.63
N GLY A 195 -14.83 -7.87 10.66
CA GLY A 195 -14.00 -6.70 10.87
C GLY A 195 -12.58 -6.99 11.32
N ASN A 196 -12.07 -8.21 11.17
CA ASN A 196 -10.62 -8.43 11.30
C ASN A 196 -9.90 -7.79 10.12
N LEU A 197 -8.77 -7.15 10.40
CA LEU A 197 -7.91 -6.50 9.44
C LEU A 197 -6.61 -7.28 9.28
N ALA A 198 -6.22 -7.56 8.04
CA ALA A 198 -4.92 -8.16 7.72
C ALA A 198 -4.31 -7.52 6.48
N GLY A 199 -2.99 -7.39 6.43
CA GLY A 199 -2.29 -6.94 5.23
C GLY A 199 -0.91 -6.36 5.53
N THR A 200 -0.54 -5.29 4.82
CA THR A 200 0.77 -4.66 4.94
C THR A 200 0.67 -3.14 4.86
N VAL A 201 1.44 -2.43 5.68
CA VAL A 201 1.56 -0.96 5.66
C VAL A 201 3.05 -0.61 5.77
N SER A 202 3.60 0.10 4.79
CA SER A 202 4.99 0.61 4.85
C SER A 202 6.06 -0.46 5.16
N GLY A 203 5.90 -1.67 4.62
CA GLY A 203 6.81 -2.80 4.86
C GLY A 203 6.56 -3.58 6.16
N CYS A 204 5.62 -3.13 7.00
CA CYS A 204 5.11 -3.86 8.15
C CYS A 204 3.96 -4.79 7.75
N THR A 205 3.96 -6.01 8.28
CA THR A 205 2.77 -6.87 8.33
C THR A 205 1.81 -6.33 9.37
N VAL A 206 0.52 -6.30 9.03
CA VAL A 206 -0.56 -5.75 9.84
C VAL A 206 -1.55 -6.85 10.20
N ALA A 207 -1.90 -6.91 11.48
CA ALA A 207 -3.03 -7.68 11.99
C ALA A 207 -3.83 -6.83 12.99
N GLY A 208 -5.14 -6.77 12.88
CA GLY A 208 -5.93 -5.84 13.67
C GLY A 208 -7.43 -6.05 13.58
N THR A 209 -8.19 -5.08 14.06
CA THR A 209 -9.65 -5.06 14.01
C THR A 209 -10.18 -3.68 13.67
N ALA A 210 -11.35 -3.64 13.04
CA ALA A 210 -12.14 -2.46 12.77
C ALA A 210 -13.59 -2.73 13.19
N THR A 211 -14.05 -2.02 14.21
CA THR A 211 -15.38 -2.22 14.82
C THR A 211 -16.30 -1.05 14.50
N PRO A 212 -17.53 -1.27 14.00
CA PRO A 212 -18.49 -0.20 13.74
C PRO A 212 -18.68 0.67 14.99
N GLN A 213 -18.62 1.99 14.83
CA GLN A 213 -18.96 2.91 15.89
C GLN A 213 -20.48 3.06 16.01
N ASN A 214 -20.99 2.95 17.24
CA ASN A 214 -22.30 3.46 17.58
C ASN A 214 -22.18 4.95 17.90
N VAL A 215 -22.72 5.78 17.01
CA VAL A 215 -22.72 7.24 17.16
C VAL A 215 -24.03 7.66 17.81
N THR A 216 -23.99 7.97 19.10
CA THR A 216 -25.18 8.07 19.96
C THR A 216 -25.82 9.47 20.00
N ALA A 217 -25.16 10.51 19.48
CA ALA A 217 -25.65 11.89 19.60
C ALA A 217 -26.13 12.46 18.26
N ASN A 218 -27.45 12.66 18.15
CA ASN A 218 -28.10 13.56 17.18
C ASN A 218 -28.01 13.19 15.68
N SER A 219 -27.77 11.93 15.34
CA SER A 219 -27.89 11.44 13.95
C SER A 219 -28.89 10.29 13.85
N THR A 220 -29.73 10.32 12.81
CA THR A 220 -30.66 9.22 12.47
C THR A 220 -29.96 8.07 11.72
N ALA A 221 -28.64 8.13 11.53
CA ALA A 221 -27.85 7.13 10.84
C ALA A 221 -26.46 7.04 11.49
N SER A 222 -26.03 5.85 11.95
CA SER A 222 -24.67 5.65 12.44
C SER A 222 -23.68 5.77 11.27
N PRO A 223 -22.94 6.89 11.13
CA PRO A 223 -22.06 7.13 9.98
C PRO A 223 -21.05 5.98 9.83
N ALA A 224 -20.55 5.75 8.61
CA ALA A 224 -19.74 4.60 8.22
C ALA A 224 -18.31 4.65 8.79
N ILE A 225 -18.21 4.76 10.12
CA ILE A 225 -17.02 4.99 10.92
C ILE A 225 -16.74 3.75 11.77
N TYR A 226 -15.46 3.43 11.89
CA TYR A 226 -14.98 2.23 12.55
C TYR A 226 -13.84 2.59 13.50
N ASN A 227 -13.87 2.08 14.72
CA ASN A 227 -12.72 2.10 15.63
C ASN A 227 -11.70 1.09 15.15
N VAL A 228 -10.44 1.50 15.00
CA VAL A 228 -9.37 0.67 14.46
C VAL A 228 -8.30 0.42 15.50
N VAL A 229 -7.85 -0.83 15.58
CA VAL A 229 -6.62 -1.23 16.28
C VAL A 229 -5.78 -2.07 15.33
N LEU A 230 -4.52 -1.72 15.12
CA LEU A 230 -3.58 -2.44 14.27
C LEU A 230 -2.34 -2.83 15.07
N ASN A 231 -1.87 -4.06 14.90
CA ASN A 231 -0.59 -4.52 15.41
C ASN A 231 0.36 -4.70 14.24
N LEU A 232 1.55 -4.09 14.37
CA LEU A 232 2.57 -4.08 13.33
C LEU A 232 3.67 -5.09 13.68
N SER A 233 4.02 -5.93 12.73
CA SER A 233 5.09 -6.92 12.85
C SER A 233 5.94 -6.98 11.57
N GLY A 234 7.15 -7.50 11.66
CA GLY A 234 8.07 -7.60 10.53
C GLY A 234 9.54 -7.48 10.93
N GLY A 235 10.43 -7.59 9.95
CA GLY A 235 11.86 -7.38 10.16
C GLY A 235 12.16 -5.92 10.51
N THR A 236 13.14 -5.69 11.40
CA THR A 236 13.51 -4.35 11.87
C THR A 236 14.07 -3.43 10.79
N THR A 237 14.56 -4.00 9.68
CA THR A 237 15.08 -3.27 8.52
C THR A 237 14.00 -2.87 7.52
N THR A 238 12.88 -3.59 7.49
CA THR A 238 11.77 -3.37 6.53
C THR A 238 10.54 -2.74 7.19
N CYS A 239 10.37 -2.92 8.50
CA CYS A 239 9.28 -2.39 9.29
C CYS A 239 9.83 -1.58 10.48
N ALA A 240 9.94 -0.26 10.29
CA ALA A 240 10.44 0.64 11.33
C ALA A 240 9.55 0.67 12.59
N ALA A 241 8.28 0.28 12.46
CA ALA A 241 7.28 0.27 13.52
C ALA A 241 6.97 -1.14 14.07
N THR A 242 7.87 -2.11 13.86
CA THR A 242 7.67 -3.50 14.29
C THR A 242 7.47 -3.59 15.81
N GLY A 243 6.51 -4.40 16.24
CA GLY A 243 6.15 -4.56 17.65
C GLY A 243 5.32 -3.41 18.24
N THR A 244 4.82 -2.48 17.42
CA THR A 244 3.95 -1.38 17.90
C THR A 244 2.48 -1.66 17.62
N THR A 245 1.62 -1.09 18.48
CA THR A 245 0.18 -1.04 18.28
C THR A 245 -0.23 0.38 17.87
N GLN A 246 -1.10 0.46 16.87
CA GLN A 246 -1.70 1.68 16.38
C GLN A 246 -3.19 1.67 16.70
N SER A 247 -3.72 2.81 17.12
CA SER A 247 -5.16 2.99 17.39
C SER A 247 -5.69 4.22 16.66
N GLY A 248 -6.95 4.18 16.25
CA GLY A 248 -7.60 5.34 15.64
C GLY A 248 -8.93 4.99 14.99
N VAL A 249 -9.19 5.59 13.82
CA VAL A 249 -10.50 5.60 13.17
C VAL A 249 -10.35 5.31 11.67
N ALA A 250 -11.33 4.63 11.11
CA ALA A 250 -11.48 4.50 9.68
C ALA A 250 -12.90 4.83 9.23
N PHE A 251 -13.07 5.33 8.02
CA PHE A 251 -14.39 5.52 7.42
C PHE A 251 -14.41 5.23 5.92
N LEU A 252 -15.55 4.74 5.45
CA LEU A 252 -15.72 4.32 4.06
C LEU A 252 -15.90 5.51 3.12
N LYS A 253 -15.35 5.37 1.91
CA LYS A 253 -15.56 6.29 0.78
C LYS A 253 -16.68 5.77 -0.10
N TYR A 254 -17.51 6.68 -0.60
CA TYR A 254 -18.60 6.37 -1.52
C TYR A 254 -18.54 7.31 -2.73
N ASP A 255 -18.98 6.81 -3.88
CA ASP A 255 -19.25 7.66 -5.06
C ASP A 255 -20.60 8.39 -4.91
N THR A 256 -20.94 9.19 -5.91
CA THR A 256 -22.20 9.95 -5.97
C THR A 256 -23.44 9.07 -6.10
N LEU A 257 -23.28 7.80 -6.49
CA LEU A 257 -24.35 6.81 -6.60
C LEU A 257 -24.51 5.99 -5.31
N GLY A 258 -23.65 6.21 -4.31
CA GLY A 258 -23.66 5.47 -3.05
C GLY A 258 -22.96 4.11 -3.11
N ASN A 259 -22.15 3.85 -4.14
CA ASN A 259 -21.31 2.66 -4.18
C ASN A 259 -20.04 2.89 -3.36
N LYS A 260 -19.61 1.87 -2.62
CA LYS A 260 -18.35 1.92 -1.88
C LYS A 260 -17.17 1.98 -2.85
N THR A 261 -16.31 2.97 -2.68
CA THR A 261 -15.13 3.21 -3.54
C THR A 261 -13.80 3.04 -2.81
N GLY A 262 -13.80 3.00 -1.48
CA GLY A 262 -12.54 2.93 -0.74
C GLY A 262 -12.67 3.14 0.76
N LEU A 263 -11.54 3.45 1.39
CA LEU A 263 -11.42 3.61 2.84
C LEU A 263 -10.43 4.72 3.18
N TRP A 264 -10.79 5.55 4.13
CA TRP A 264 -9.85 6.38 4.88
C TRP A 264 -9.54 5.73 6.23
N MET A 265 -8.28 5.77 6.65
CA MET A 265 -7.89 5.32 7.98
C MET A 265 -6.82 6.23 8.57
N PHE A 266 -7.02 6.58 9.83
CA PHE A 266 -6.18 7.47 10.62
C PHE A 266 -5.79 6.71 11.87
N THR A 267 -4.50 6.47 12.06
CA THR A 267 -4.02 5.81 13.27
C THR A 267 -2.83 6.54 13.85
N ARG A 268 -2.67 6.44 15.16
CA ARG A 268 -1.50 6.89 15.89
C ARG A 268 -1.03 5.79 16.84
N SER A 269 0.25 5.81 17.14
CA SER A 269 0.86 4.88 18.10
C SER A 269 0.17 4.99 19.45
N SER A 270 -0.17 3.84 20.04
CA SER A 270 -0.60 3.77 21.43
C SER A 270 0.56 3.55 22.39
N THR A 271 1.81 3.49 21.87
CA THR A 271 3.04 3.34 22.66
C THR A 271 3.81 4.66 22.75
N THR A 272 4.91 4.69 23.50
CA THR A 272 5.66 5.92 23.84
C THR A 272 6.30 6.62 22.65
N THR A 273 6.62 5.90 21.57
CA THR A 273 7.19 6.51 20.36
C THR A 273 6.08 6.98 19.42
N LEU A 274 6.11 8.26 19.04
CA LEU A 274 5.19 8.83 18.08
C LEU A 274 5.35 8.16 16.71
N ASN A 275 4.25 7.60 16.22
CA ASN A 275 4.11 7.07 14.88
C ASN A 275 2.66 7.33 14.45
N THR A 276 2.43 7.66 13.18
CA THR A 276 1.07 7.90 12.66
C THR A 276 0.96 7.43 11.22
N TYR A 277 -0.21 6.91 10.87
CA TYR A 277 -0.54 6.57 9.49
C TYR A 277 -1.82 7.28 9.08
N VAL A 278 -1.77 7.86 7.88
CA VAL A 278 -2.95 8.34 7.17
C VAL A 278 -3.04 7.56 5.88
N LEU A 279 -4.02 6.67 5.80
CA LEU A 279 -4.20 5.73 4.71
C LEU A 279 -5.43 6.15 3.90
N ASP A 280 -5.18 6.58 2.66
CA ASP A 280 -6.22 6.84 1.66
C ASP A 280 -6.24 5.69 0.65
N GLY A 281 -7.29 4.88 0.71
CA GLY A 281 -7.39 3.61 0.02
C GLY A 281 -8.51 3.58 -0.99
N VAL A 282 -8.26 2.87 -2.08
CA VAL A 282 -9.25 2.50 -3.10
C VAL A 282 -9.68 1.05 -2.86
N LEU A 283 -10.96 0.77 -3.05
CA LEU A 283 -11.50 -0.58 -3.02
C LEU A 283 -11.03 -1.35 -4.25
N VAL A 284 -10.48 -2.54 -4.05
CA VAL A 284 -10.12 -3.43 -5.15
C VAL A 284 -11.39 -4.05 -5.73
N ALA A 285 -11.56 -3.95 -7.05
CA ALA A 285 -12.69 -4.53 -7.76
C ALA A 285 -12.82 -6.04 -7.49
N GLY A 286 -14.05 -6.51 -7.22
CA GLY A 286 -14.33 -7.92 -6.92
C GLY A 286 -13.91 -8.40 -5.52
N SER A 287 -13.33 -7.54 -4.67
CA SER A 287 -12.83 -7.93 -3.35
C SER A 287 -13.87 -8.04 -2.24
N THR A 288 -15.15 -7.76 -2.51
CA THR A 288 -16.23 -7.77 -1.51
C THR A 288 -16.63 -9.18 -1.07
N THR A 289 -16.07 -10.20 -1.69
CA THR A 289 -16.29 -11.59 -1.31
C THR A 289 -15.38 -11.98 -0.14
N THR A 290 -15.88 -12.70 0.86
CA THR A 290 -15.08 -13.12 2.03
C THR A 290 -13.85 -13.93 1.59
N PRO A 291 -12.62 -13.59 2.05
CA PRO A 291 -11.46 -14.47 1.91
C PRO A 291 -11.77 -15.84 2.54
N ALA A 292 -11.18 -16.92 2.01
CA ALA A 292 -11.34 -18.21 2.65
C ALA A 292 -10.68 -18.18 4.03
N THR A 293 -11.33 -18.78 5.04
CA THR A 293 -10.84 -18.88 6.42
C THR A 293 -9.75 -19.96 6.60
N THR A 294 -9.30 -20.55 5.50
CA THR A 294 -8.26 -21.58 5.47
C THR A 294 -7.13 -21.06 4.60
N GLN A 295 -5.89 -21.26 5.05
CA GLN A 295 -4.72 -20.91 4.28
C GLN A 295 -4.75 -21.65 2.93
N GLN A 296 -4.62 -20.90 1.84
CA GLN A 296 -4.56 -21.44 0.48
C GLN A 296 -3.18 -21.14 -0.11
N VAL A 297 -2.62 -22.10 -0.84
CA VAL A 297 -1.28 -22.00 -1.42
C VAL A 297 -1.42 -21.58 -2.88
N ALA A 298 -0.72 -20.52 -3.28
CA ALA A 298 -0.74 -20.03 -4.66
C ALA A 298 0.26 -20.74 -5.58
N ALA A 299 1.07 -21.66 -5.05
CA ALA A 299 2.08 -22.38 -5.80
C ALA A 299 1.45 -23.05 -7.04
N GLY A 300 1.95 -22.70 -8.22
CA GLY A 300 1.22 -22.92 -9.46
C GLY A 300 1.85 -22.24 -10.66
N PHE A 301 1.51 -22.76 -11.84
CA PHE A 301 1.59 -21.98 -13.08
C PHE A 301 0.24 -21.38 -13.38
N TRP A 302 0.26 -20.10 -13.69
CA TRP A 302 -0.94 -19.31 -13.90
C TRP A 302 -0.82 -18.55 -15.21
N LYS A 303 -1.96 -18.36 -15.88
CA LYS A 303 -2.09 -17.52 -17.07
C LYS A 303 -3.29 -16.61 -16.92
N SER A 304 -3.27 -15.47 -17.60
CA SER A 304 -4.41 -14.54 -17.64
C SER A 304 -5.71 -15.27 -18.02
N SER A 305 -6.79 -14.98 -17.30
CA SER A 305 -8.10 -15.58 -17.55
C SER A 305 -8.71 -15.15 -18.89
N THR A 306 -8.29 -13.99 -19.39
CA THR A 306 -8.63 -13.47 -20.71
C THR A 306 -7.36 -13.44 -21.56
N SER A 307 -7.32 -14.25 -22.62
CA SER A 307 -6.18 -14.26 -23.53
C SER A 307 -6.35 -13.18 -24.61
N THR A 308 -5.36 -12.31 -24.73
CA THR A 308 -5.15 -11.48 -25.92
C THR A 308 -3.72 -11.73 -26.38
N SER A 309 -3.52 -12.07 -27.65
CA SER A 309 -2.26 -12.55 -28.22
C SER A 309 -1.03 -11.62 -28.04
N SER A 310 -1.19 -10.43 -27.48
CA SER A 310 -0.12 -9.47 -27.18
C SER A 310 -0.18 -8.86 -25.77
N GLY A 311 -0.89 -9.46 -24.82
CA GLY A 311 -1.09 -8.88 -23.48
C GLY A 311 -1.20 -9.90 -22.34
N ASP A 312 -0.97 -11.18 -22.61
CA ASP A 312 -1.13 -12.23 -21.60
C ASP A 312 -0.08 -12.14 -20.50
N LEU A 313 -0.56 -12.15 -19.27
CA LEU A 313 0.25 -12.19 -18.05
C LEU A 313 0.34 -13.64 -17.60
N TYR A 314 1.57 -14.12 -17.46
CA TYR A 314 1.87 -15.44 -16.93
C TYR A 314 2.49 -15.27 -15.55
N ALA A 315 2.26 -16.25 -14.67
CA ALA A 315 2.92 -16.30 -13.38
C ALA A 315 3.38 -17.71 -13.03
N MET A 316 4.56 -17.77 -12.42
CA MET A 316 5.09 -18.93 -11.74
C MET A 316 5.14 -18.58 -10.25
N VAL A 317 4.48 -19.37 -9.41
CA VAL A 317 4.54 -19.24 -7.96
C VAL A 317 5.13 -20.52 -7.40
N LEU A 318 6.19 -20.40 -6.61
CA LEU A 318 6.95 -21.51 -6.05
C LEU A 318 6.37 -21.95 -4.69
N PRO A 319 6.66 -23.19 -4.25
CA PRO A 319 6.24 -23.67 -2.94
C PRO A 319 6.82 -22.88 -1.76
N ASP A 320 7.98 -22.24 -1.92
CA ASP A 320 8.56 -21.31 -0.94
C ASP A 320 7.94 -19.91 -0.96
N ASN A 321 6.88 -19.71 -1.76
CA ASN A 321 6.18 -18.46 -2.01
C ASN A 321 6.95 -17.42 -2.85
N SER A 322 8.13 -17.74 -3.38
CA SER A 322 8.73 -16.90 -4.41
C SER A 322 7.82 -16.87 -5.63
N TYR A 323 7.75 -15.75 -6.34
CA TYR A 323 6.97 -15.67 -7.57
C TYR A 323 7.71 -14.95 -8.67
N PHE A 324 7.31 -15.25 -9.90
CA PHE A 324 7.82 -14.66 -11.11
C PHE A 324 6.68 -14.46 -12.11
N PHE A 325 6.25 -13.23 -12.29
CA PHE A 325 5.23 -12.82 -13.25
C PHE A 325 5.93 -12.27 -14.49
N TYR A 326 5.38 -12.52 -15.67
CA TYR A 326 5.91 -11.94 -16.90
C TYR A 326 4.82 -11.73 -17.94
N LYS A 327 4.96 -10.66 -18.73
CA LYS A 327 4.10 -10.35 -19.86
C LYS A 327 4.95 -9.94 -21.06
N ARG A 328 4.45 -10.22 -22.26
CA ARG A 328 5.15 -9.82 -23.48
C ARG A 328 5.13 -8.29 -23.62
N ALA A 329 6.30 -7.70 -23.86
CA ALA A 329 6.48 -6.27 -24.04
C ALA A 329 7.43 -6.03 -25.22
N GLY A 330 6.84 -5.73 -26.39
CA GLY A 330 7.59 -5.56 -27.65
C GLY A 330 8.25 -6.88 -28.05
N GLY A 331 9.56 -6.84 -28.26
CA GLY A 331 10.36 -8.03 -28.61
C GLY A 331 10.55 -9.03 -27.46
N GLY A 332 10.45 -8.58 -26.20
CA GLY A 332 10.81 -9.37 -25.01
C GLY A 332 9.73 -9.39 -23.94
N TYR A 333 10.14 -9.43 -22.68
CA TYR A 333 9.23 -9.60 -21.53
C TYR A 333 9.49 -8.61 -20.41
N ASP A 334 8.42 -7.93 -19.99
CA ASP A 334 8.41 -7.33 -18.66
C ASP A 334 8.28 -8.44 -17.62
N ALA A 335 8.93 -8.28 -16.48
CA ALA A 335 8.90 -9.26 -15.40
C ALA A 335 8.69 -8.61 -14.03
N LEU A 336 8.04 -9.32 -13.13
CA LEU A 336 7.87 -8.92 -11.74
C LEU A 336 8.21 -10.12 -10.86
N TYR A 337 9.20 -9.99 -9.98
CA TYR A 337 9.59 -11.06 -9.06
C TYR A 337 9.57 -10.58 -7.61
N GLY A 338 9.33 -11.49 -6.68
CA GLY A 338 9.44 -11.22 -5.24
C GLY A 338 9.04 -12.43 -4.43
N ASN A 339 8.69 -12.21 -3.16
CA ASN A 339 8.14 -13.24 -2.28
C ASN A 339 6.72 -12.88 -1.86
N LEU A 340 5.83 -13.87 -1.89
CA LEU A 340 4.48 -13.76 -1.33
C LEU A 340 4.56 -14.09 0.16
N VAL A 341 3.98 -13.20 0.96
CA VAL A 341 3.62 -13.41 2.36
C VAL A 341 2.16 -13.81 2.37
N VAL A 342 1.87 -14.99 2.93
CA VAL A 342 0.50 -15.46 3.14
C VAL A 342 0.07 -15.08 4.54
N ALA A 343 -1.03 -14.34 4.66
CA ALA A 343 -1.57 -14.03 5.98
C ALA A 343 -2.14 -15.31 6.60
N THR A 344 -1.65 -15.66 7.79
CA THR A 344 -1.99 -16.88 8.52
C THR A 344 -3.50 -17.06 8.63
N GLY A 345 -4.00 -18.26 8.27
CA GLY A 345 -5.43 -18.58 8.35
C GLY A 345 -6.31 -17.90 7.29
N THR A 346 -5.73 -17.30 6.26
CA THR A 346 -6.48 -16.64 5.17
C THR A 346 -6.00 -17.07 3.78
N SER A 347 -6.81 -16.85 2.76
CA SER A 347 -6.40 -16.98 1.35
C SER A 347 -5.69 -15.74 0.78
N ILE A 348 -5.36 -14.75 1.62
CA ILE A 348 -4.76 -13.49 1.19
C ILE A 348 -3.25 -13.66 1.08
N LEU A 349 -2.74 -13.36 -0.11
CA LEU A 349 -1.32 -13.25 -0.38
C LEU A 349 -0.96 -11.79 -0.58
N SER A 350 0.23 -11.39 -0.13
CA SER A 350 0.80 -10.10 -0.42
C SER A 350 2.29 -10.14 -0.67
N SER A 351 2.84 -9.32 -1.57
CA SER A 351 4.29 -9.10 -1.67
C SER A 351 4.58 -7.63 -1.47
N THR A 352 5.59 -7.29 -0.67
CA THR A 352 6.07 -5.91 -0.48
C THR A 352 7.51 -5.74 -0.89
N ASP A 353 8.15 -6.81 -1.37
CA ASP A 353 9.52 -6.84 -1.85
C ASP A 353 9.57 -7.01 -3.39
N GLY A 354 8.42 -7.04 -4.05
CA GLY A 354 8.30 -7.21 -5.48
C GLY A 354 9.12 -6.17 -6.27
N VAL A 355 9.82 -6.63 -7.29
CA VAL A 355 10.69 -5.84 -8.18
C VAL A 355 10.21 -5.98 -9.61
N TYR A 356 9.81 -4.87 -10.22
CA TYR A 356 9.37 -4.82 -11.63
C TYR A 356 10.54 -4.51 -12.58
N PHE A 357 10.56 -5.20 -13.71
CA PHE A 357 11.53 -5.11 -14.81
C PHE A 357 10.79 -4.72 -16.09
N ALA A 358 11.08 -3.53 -16.61
CA ALA A 358 10.54 -3.06 -17.88
C ALA A 358 11.54 -3.32 -19.02
N ASN A 359 11.17 -4.14 -20.00
CA ASN A 359 12.04 -4.57 -21.09
C ASN A 359 12.35 -3.47 -22.11
N GLN A 360 11.42 -2.53 -22.33
CA GLN A 360 11.53 -1.53 -23.41
C GLN A 360 12.13 -0.19 -22.99
N ASN A 361 12.47 0.01 -21.72
CA ASN A 361 12.98 1.30 -21.24
C ASN A 361 14.22 1.15 -20.33
N LEU A 362 15.37 0.95 -20.97
CA LEU A 362 16.66 0.73 -20.28
C LEU A 362 17.16 2.00 -19.55
N ALA A 363 16.84 3.19 -20.05
CA ALA A 363 17.25 4.48 -19.47
C ALA A 363 16.35 4.96 -18.31
N SER A 364 15.08 4.51 -18.27
CA SER A 364 14.18 4.67 -17.12
C SER A 364 13.94 3.32 -16.45
N THR A 365 15.01 2.57 -16.15
CA THR A 365 14.99 1.32 -15.36
C THR A 365 14.52 1.62 -13.93
N GLN A 366 13.24 2.00 -13.82
CA GLN A 366 12.48 2.34 -12.64
C GLN A 366 12.10 1.02 -11.97
N TYR A 367 13.09 0.43 -11.31
CA TYR A 367 12.81 -0.57 -10.30
C TYR A 367 11.91 0.10 -9.27
N THR A 368 10.64 -0.29 -9.25
CA THR A 368 9.80 0.02 -8.10
C THR A 368 9.88 -1.19 -7.20
N SER A 369 10.51 -1.03 -6.04
CA SER A 369 10.38 -1.96 -4.93
C SER A 369 9.08 -1.64 -4.18
N GLY A 370 8.53 -2.61 -3.45
CA GLY A 370 7.21 -2.39 -2.83
C GLY A 370 6.06 -2.57 -3.80
N ILE A 371 6.26 -3.34 -4.89
CA ILE A 371 5.18 -3.76 -5.76
C ILE A 371 4.26 -4.67 -4.96
N LEU A 372 3.12 -4.10 -4.65
CA LEU A 372 2.12 -4.74 -3.85
C LEU A 372 1.30 -5.67 -4.71
N ILE A 373 1.76 -6.92 -4.84
CA ILE A 373 0.84 -7.99 -5.17
C ILE A 373 -0.05 -8.12 -3.97
N SER A 374 -1.35 -8.05 -4.17
CA SER A 374 -2.21 -8.76 -3.24
C SER A 374 -3.24 -9.52 -4.03
N GLY A 375 -3.37 -10.79 -3.70
CA GLY A 375 -4.31 -11.65 -4.36
C GLY A 375 -4.98 -12.61 -3.42
N ASP A 376 -6.00 -13.25 -3.95
CA ASP A 376 -6.85 -14.17 -3.22
C ASP A 376 -6.93 -15.48 -4.00
N VAL A 377 -6.38 -16.54 -3.44
CA VAL A 377 -6.46 -17.89 -4.02
C VAL A 377 -7.56 -18.63 -3.27
N ARG A 378 -8.80 -18.54 -3.76
CA ARG A 378 -9.97 -19.10 -3.06
C ARG A 378 -10.10 -20.61 -3.18
N THR A 379 -9.74 -21.15 -4.34
CA THR A 379 -10.12 -22.51 -4.76
C THR A 379 -9.06 -23.20 -5.63
N GLN A 380 -7.80 -22.73 -5.62
CA GLN A 380 -6.73 -23.12 -6.58
C GLN A 380 -7.12 -22.99 -8.07
N SER A 381 -8.31 -22.48 -8.38
CA SER A 381 -8.83 -22.32 -9.74
C SER A 381 -8.70 -20.89 -10.26
N THR A 382 -8.52 -19.92 -9.35
CA THR A 382 -8.35 -18.52 -9.68
C THR A 382 -7.34 -17.87 -8.76
N PHE A 383 -6.50 -17.03 -9.34
CA PHE A 383 -5.59 -16.15 -8.62
C PHE A 383 -5.79 -14.73 -9.17
N THR A 384 -6.48 -13.91 -8.39
CA THR A 384 -6.81 -12.53 -8.77
C THR A 384 -6.11 -11.57 -7.86
N GLY A 385 -5.71 -10.41 -8.36
CA GLY A 385 -5.07 -9.41 -7.55
C GLY A 385 -4.78 -8.13 -8.28
N THR A 386 -3.87 -7.36 -7.72
CA THR A 386 -3.39 -6.11 -8.29
C THR A 386 -1.89 -6.02 -8.07
N TYR A 387 -1.18 -5.32 -8.95
CA TYR A 387 0.21 -4.90 -8.76
C TYR A 387 0.39 -3.46 -9.26
N THR A 388 1.40 -2.73 -8.79
CA THR A 388 1.72 -1.39 -9.29
C THR A 388 2.55 -1.50 -10.57
N ASP A 389 2.10 -0.94 -11.70
CA ASP A 389 2.87 -0.96 -12.95
C ASP A 389 3.62 0.38 -13.13
N PRO A 390 4.96 0.41 -12.96
CA PRO A 390 5.72 1.66 -13.10
C PRO A 390 5.71 2.20 -14.54
N THR A 391 5.50 1.35 -15.54
CA THR A 391 5.41 1.78 -16.95
C THR A 391 4.10 2.52 -17.25
N ALA A 392 3.09 2.36 -16.39
CA ALA A 392 1.79 3.01 -16.49
C ALA A 392 1.62 4.12 -15.43
N SER A 393 2.65 4.94 -15.23
CA SER A 393 2.64 6.03 -14.23
C SER A 393 2.34 5.54 -12.80
N SER A 394 2.81 4.34 -12.46
CA SER A 394 2.54 3.67 -11.18
C SER A 394 1.05 3.43 -10.92
N ALA A 395 0.24 3.27 -11.97
CA ALA A 395 -1.15 2.85 -11.85
C ALA A 395 -1.25 1.42 -11.29
N GLN A 396 -2.29 1.18 -10.50
CA GLN A 396 -2.63 -0.15 -10.03
C GLN A 396 -3.20 -0.97 -11.20
N THR A 397 -2.46 -2.00 -11.61
CA THR A 397 -2.87 -2.94 -12.66
C THR A 397 -3.51 -4.16 -12.02
N ALA A 398 -4.78 -4.40 -12.33
CA ALA A 398 -5.47 -5.60 -11.92
C ALA A 398 -5.02 -6.81 -12.75
N PHE A 399 -4.99 -7.98 -12.12
CA PHE A 399 -4.80 -9.25 -12.79
C PHE A 399 -5.84 -10.26 -12.34
N SER A 400 -6.21 -11.14 -13.26
CA SER A 400 -7.03 -12.31 -13.01
C SER A 400 -6.42 -13.46 -13.76
N MET A 401 -6.12 -14.54 -13.05
CA MET A 401 -5.44 -15.69 -13.60
C MET A 401 -6.16 -16.99 -13.26
N VAL A 402 -5.98 -17.97 -14.13
CA VAL A 402 -6.40 -19.36 -13.97
C VAL A 402 -5.19 -20.28 -14.10
N PRO A 403 -5.24 -21.51 -13.57
CA PRO A 403 -4.18 -22.49 -13.76
C PRO A 403 -3.83 -22.64 -15.24
N ASP A 404 -2.53 -22.65 -15.53
CA ASP A 404 -2.05 -22.85 -16.89
C ASP A 404 -2.16 -24.34 -17.26
N THR A 405 -3.04 -24.63 -18.20
CA THR A 405 -3.25 -25.99 -18.72
C THR A 405 -2.18 -26.44 -19.70
N THR A 406 -1.33 -25.53 -20.18
CA THR A 406 -0.21 -25.82 -21.08
C THR A 406 1.09 -26.05 -20.30
N ASN A 407 1.34 -25.24 -19.27
CA ASN A 407 2.45 -25.44 -18.34
C ASN A 407 1.90 -26.03 -17.06
N LEU A 408 1.78 -27.35 -17.04
CA LEU A 408 1.19 -28.06 -15.90
C LEU A 408 2.04 -27.82 -14.65
N TYR A 409 1.39 -27.52 -13.53
CA TYR A 409 2.07 -27.45 -12.22
C TYR A 409 2.49 -28.83 -11.72
N THR A 410 1.66 -29.84 -11.98
CA THR A 410 1.98 -31.24 -11.75
C THR A 410 2.50 -31.87 -13.04
N SER A 411 3.71 -32.39 -13.00
CA SER A 411 4.35 -33.19 -14.02
C SER A 411 3.56 -34.50 -14.24
N PRO A 412 3.26 -34.86 -15.50
CA PRO A 412 2.66 -36.15 -15.85
C PRO A 412 3.65 -37.32 -15.72
N ILE A 413 4.94 -37.03 -15.59
CA ILE A 413 6.02 -38.01 -15.36
C ILE A 413 6.75 -37.71 -14.05
N LEU A 414 7.59 -38.62 -13.58
CA LEU A 414 8.48 -38.34 -12.45
C LEU A 414 9.41 -37.15 -12.81
N PRO A 415 9.38 -36.04 -12.06
CA PRO A 415 10.15 -34.85 -12.39
C PRO A 415 11.62 -35.06 -12.00
N THR A 416 12.38 -35.65 -12.91
CA THR A 416 13.85 -35.72 -12.81
C THR A 416 14.48 -34.64 -13.66
N VAL A 417 15.66 -34.16 -13.26
CA VAL A 417 16.42 -33.21 -14.08
C VAL A 417 16.92 -33.89 -15.36
N SER A 418 17.17 -35.20 -15.32
CA SER A 418 17.55 -35.99 -16.50
C SER A 418 16.49 -35.99 -17.60
N ALA A 419 15.20 -35.88 -17.26
CA ALA A 419 14.13 -35.73 -18.25
C ALA A 419 14.27 -34.42 -19.06
N LEU A 420 14.92 -33.41 -18.49
CA LEU A 420 15.18 -32.13 -19.15
C LEU A 420 16.43 -32.14 -20.03
N TYR A 421 17.23 -33.22 -20.06
CA TYR A 421 18.46 -33.22 -20.85
C TYR A 421 18.16 -33.02 -22.34
N GLY A 422 18.96 -32.17 -22.96
CA GLY A 422 18.80 -31.78 -24.35
C GLY A 422 19.14 -30.33 -24.62
N THR A 423 18.94 -29.93 -25.87
CA THR A 423 19.13 -28.57 -26.36
C THR A 423 17.76 -27.91 -26.54
N TYR A 424 17.67 -26.64 -26.16
CA TYR A 424 16.47 -25.83 -26.25
C TYR A 424 16.79 -24.53 -26.96
N THR A 425 15.92 -24.12 -27.87
CA THR A 425 16.07 -22.88 -28.64
C THR A 425 14.89 -21.96 -28.39
N SER A 426 15.18 -20.67 -28.21
CA SER A 426 14.21 -19.61 -28.02
C SER A 426 14.46 -18.50 -29.03
N SER A 427 13.42 -18.11 -29.76
CA SER A 427 13.42 -16.94 -30.65
C SER A 427 13.08 -15.64 -29.90
N THR A 428 12.91 -15.72 -28.58
CA THR A 428 12.45 -14.59 -27.78
C THR A 428 13.60 -13.66 -27.41
N ILE A 429 13.37 -12.36 -27.59
CA ILE A 429 14.36 -11.30 -27.30
C ILE A 429 14.37 -11.12 -25.78
N GLY A 430 15.37 -11.72 -25.14
CA GLY A 430 15.65 -11.49 -23.74
C GLY A 430 17.15 -11.49 -23.58
N PHE A 431 17.69 -10.33 -23.19
CA PHE A 431 19.08 -10.19 -22.78
C PHE A 431 20.08 -10.37 -23.94
N GLY A 432 20.31 -9.26 -24.65
CA GLY A 432 21.49 -9.09 -25.50
C GLY A 432 21.43 -9.66 -26.91
N GLY A 433 20.37 -10.35 -27.35
CA GLY A 433 20.27 -10.87 -28.73
C GLY A 433 18.84 -11.22 -29.18
N THR A 434 18.72 -11.67 -30.44
CA THR A 434 17.45 -12.11 -31.07
C THR A 434 17.09 -13.56 -30.80
N GLY A 435 17.95 -14.31 -30.10
CA GLY A 435 17.70 -15.69 -29.72
C GLY A 435 18.72 -16.22 -28.71
N LEU A 436 18.36 -17.34 -28.07
CA LEU A 436 19.16 -18.03 -27.06
C LEU A 436 19.03 -19.54 -27.26
N THR A 437 20.17 -20.22 -27.31
CA THR A 437 20.26 -21.68 -27.26
C THR A 437 20.77 -22.09 -25.88
N LEU A 438 20.00 -22.94 -25.20
CA LEU A 438 20.37 -23.53 -23.91
C LEU A 438 20.58 -25.04 -24.07
N LYS A 439 21.51 -25.59 -23.31
CA LYS A 439 21.73 -27.03 -23.15
C LYS A 439 21.66 -27.38 -21.67
N ILE A 440 20.87 -28.40 -21.36
CA ILE A 440 20.85 -29.03 -20.04
C ILE A 440 21.54 -30.38 -20.14
N ALA A 441 22.51 -30.62 -19.26
CA ALA A 441 23.25 -31.87 -19.17
C ALA A 441 23.64 -32.17 -17.72
N ALA A 442 24.09 -33.41 -17.48
CA ALA A 442 24.80 -33.74 -16.26
C ALA A 442 26.09 -32.92 -16.17
N ASP A 443 26.42 -32.45 -14.98
CA ASP A 443 27.74 -31.87 -14.71
C ASP A 443 28.77 -33.01 -14.74
N THR A 444 29.72 -32.93 -15.69
CA THR A 444 30.77 -33.94 -15.85
C THR A 444 31.85 -33.87 -14.77
N THR A 445 31.85 -32.81 -13.97
CA THR A 445 32.83 -32.51 -12.91
C THR A 445 32.28 -32.84 -11.52
N ASP A 446 31.00 -32.55 -11.30
CA ASP A 446 30.25 -32.90 -10.09
C ASP A 446 28.98 -33.64 -10.50
N GLY A 447 29.09 -34.96 -10.73
CA GLY A 447 28.02 -35.82 -11.27
C GLY A 447 26.73 -35.89 -10.45
N THR A 448 26.63 -35.12 -9.36
CA THR A 448 25.44 -34.92 -8.54
C THR A 448 24.58 -33.73 -9.01
N LYS A 449 25.11 -32.88 -9.88
CA LYS A 449 24.43 -31.68 -10.40
C LYS A 449 24.10 -31.79 -11.88
N SER A 450 23.16 -30.97 -12.31
CA SER A 450 22.91 -30.72 -13.72
C SER A 450 23.17 -29.25 -14.01
N VAL A 451 23.81 -29.00 -15.14
CA VAL A 451 24.23 -27.66 -15.57
C VAL A 451 23.34 -27.15 -16.67
N ILE A 452 23.08 -25.85 -16.63
CA ILE A 452 22.55 -25.08 -17.75
C ILE A 452 23.75 -24.40 -18.40
N THR A 453 23.93 -24.63 -19.69
CA THR A 453 24.89 -23.87 -20.52
C THR A 453 24.16 -23.25 -21.68
N GLY A 454 24.64 -22.13 -22.21
CA GLY A 454 23.98 -21.50 -23.33
C GLY A 454 24.80 -20.47 -24.07
N THR A 455 24.30 -20.09 -25.23
CA THR A 455 24.89 -19.04 -26.05
C THR A 455 23.79 -18.19 -26.68
N THR A 456 23.88 -16.87 -26.53
CA THR A 456 22.98 -15.94 -27.24
C THR A 456 23.43 -15.77 -28.69
N THR A 457 22.55 -15.30 -29.57
CA THR A 457 22.91 -14.98 -30.96
C THR A 457 23.98 -13.88 -31.10
N THR A 458 24.25 -13.14 -30.03
CA THR A 458 25.30 -12.11 -29.96
C THR A 458 26.59 -12.58 -29.28
N GLY A 459 26.68 -13.87 -28.94
CA GLY A 459 27.89 -14.49 -28.41
C GLY A 459 28.08 -14.37 -26.90
N CYS A 460 27.06 -13.99 -26.12
CA CYS A 460 27.12 -14.17 -24.66
C CYS A 460 27.15 -15.65 -24.34
N THR A 461 28.02 -16.07 -23.42
CA THR A 461 27.92 -17.40 -22.81
C THR A 461 27.14 -17.31 -21.50
N LEU A 462 26.32 -18.33 -21.26
CA LEU A 462 25.51 -18.49 -20.05
C LEU A 462 25.90 -19.80 -19.37
N THR A 463 26.05 -19.76 -18.05
CA THR A 463 26.30 -20.94 -17.22
C THR A 463 25.52 -20.86 -15.92
N GLY A 464 24.94 -21.96 -15.47
CA GLY A 464 24.30 -22.07 -14.16
C GLY A 464 23.94 -23.52 -13.82
N ASN A 465 23.16 -23.71 -12.76
CA ASN A 465 22.76 -25.01 -12.25
C ASN A 465 21.25 -25.17 -12.27
N ILE A 466 20.78 -26.40 -12.45
CA ILE A 466 19.36 -26.76 -12.36
C ILE A 466 19.18 -28.01 -11.50
N SER A 467 18.21 -27.95 -10.59
CA SER A 467 17.88 -29.04 -9.67
C SER A 467 16.37 -29.21 -9.55
N ALA A 468 15.90 -30.41 -9.21
CA ALA A 468 14.47 -30.63 -8.96
C ALA A 468 14.09 -30.10 -7.57
N TYR A 469 12.88 -29.53 -7.44
CA TYR A 469 12.38 -29.07 -6.15
C TYR A 469 12.00 -30.29 -5.28
N THR A 470 12.63 -30.46 -4.11
CA THR A 470 12.22 -31.46 -3.09
C THR A 470 11.97 -30.73 -1.77
N PRO A 471 10.85 -31.00 -1.05
CA PRO A 471 10.51 -32.35 -0.54
C PRO A 471 9.00 -32.74 -0.57
N SER A 472 8.75 -34.04 -0.40
CA SER A 472 7.47 -34.70 0.00
C SER A 472 6.21 -34.66 -0.90
N ASN A 473 6.28 -34.29 -2.18
CA ASN A 473 5.19 -34.64 -3.12
C ASN A 473 5.73 -34.93 -4.52
N THR A 474 5.77 -36.21 -4.87
CA THR A 474 6.31 -36.71 -6.14
C THR A 474 5.33 -36.41 -7.26
N THR A 475 5.56 -35.32 -7.99
CA THR A 475 5.09 -34.98 -9.37
C THR A 475 5.11 -33.46 -9.64
N LEU A 476 5.84 -32.61 -8.91
CA LEU A 476 5.90 -31.18 -9.27
C LEU A 476 6.70 -30.94 -10.56
N ASN A 477 6.14 -30.20 -11.52
CA ASN A 477 6.85 -29.74 -12.73
C ASN A 477 7.62 -28.43 -12.47
N LEU A 478 8.50 -28.49 -11.48
CA LEU A 478 9.23 -27.34 -10.96
C LEU A 478 10.68 -27.70 -10.69
N TYR A 479 11.55 -26.87 -11.23
CA TYR A 479 12.99 -27.02 -11.12
C TYR A 479 13.58 -25.71 -10.61
N ARG A 480 14.47 -25.80 -9.65
CA ARG A 480 15.21 -24.66 -9.14
C ARG A 480 16.37 -24.35 -10.08
N VAL A 481 16.53 -23.08 -10.41
CA VAL A 481 17.65 -22.59 -11.22
C VAL A 481 18.50 -21.68 -10.34
N ASP A 482 19.78 -22.01 -10.24
CA ASP A 482 20.71 -21.31 -9.36
C ASP A 482 21.96 -20.88 -10.11
N THR A 483 22.60 -19.82 -9.62
CA THR A 483 23.94 -19.41 -10.05
C THR A 483 24.06 -19.12 -11.55
N LEU A 484 22.98 -18.65 -12.18
CA LEU A 484 23.01 -18.24 -13.58
C LEU A 484 23.91 -17.01 -13.73
N THR A 485 24.93 -17.15 -14.56
CA THR A 485 25.95 -16.14 -14.83
C THR A 485 26.13 -15.97 -16.33
N PHE A 486 26.51 -14.76 -16.71
CA PHE A 486 26.75 -14.37 -18.10
C PHE A 486 28.19 -13.89 -18.26
N ALA A 487 28.83 -14.29 -19.35
CA ALA A 487 30.18 -13.90 -19.69
C ALA A 487 30.31 -13.59 -21.21
N GLY A 488 31.45 -13.03 -21.59
CA GLY A 488 31.76 -12.64 -22.98
C GLY A 488 31.80 -11.13 -23.19
N THR A 489 31.66 -10.69 -24.44
CA THR A 489 31.76 -9.27 -24.86
C THR A 489 30.40 -8.56 -24.97
N CYS A 490 29.37 -9.13 -24.36
CA CYS A 490 28.00 -8.64 -24.50
C CYS A 490 27.54 -7.82 -23.28
N SER A 491 26.41 -7.12 -23.42
CA SER A 491 25.84 -6.24 -22.38
C SER A 491 25.42 -6.95 -21.08
N LEU A 492 25.48 -8.27 -21.04
CA LEU A 492 25.14 -9.08 -19.86
C LEU A 492 26.35 -9.55 -19.07
N ALA A 493 27.54 -9.50 -19.67
CA ALA A 493 28.73 -9.99 -19.03
C ALA A 493 29.01 -9.16 -17.76
N GLY A 494 29.21 -9.84 -16.63
CA GLY A 494 29.44 -9.19 -15.34
C GLY A 494 28.19 -8.65 -14.64
N LEU A 495 26.99 -8.91 -15.17
CA LEU A 495 25.74 -8.68 -14.44
C LEU A 495 25.63 -9.61 -13.21
N PRO A 496 24.79 -9.26 -12.22
CA PRO A 496 24.63 -10.07 -11.02
C PRO A 496 24.24 -11.52 -11.32
N VAL A 497 24.72 -12.42 -10.46
CA VAL A 497 24.29 -13.81 -10.44
C VAL A 497 22.77 -13.89 -10.28
N GLN A 498 22.12 -14.69 -11.11
CA GLN A 498 20.66 -14.86 -11.11
C GLN A 498 20.26 -16.22 -10.55
N SER A 499 19.11 -16.24 -9.87
CA SER A 499 18.43 -17.46 -9.43
C SER A 499 16.94 -17.35 -9.74
N GLY A 500 16.27 -18.49 -9.78
CA GLY A 500 14.84 -18.55 -10.02
C GLY A 500 14.38 -19.98 -10.23
N ALA A 501 13.49 -20.18 -11.20
CA ALA A 501 12.86 -21.47 -11.41
C ALA A 501 12.55 -21.75 -12.88
N ALA A 502 12.34 -23.02 -13.15
CA ALA A 502 12.09 -23.56 -14.46
C ALA A 502 10.97 -24.62 -14.44
N SER A 503 10.42 -24.87 -15.61
CA SER A 503 9.32 -25.81 -15.83
C SER A 503 9.42 -26.44 -17.22
N ALA A 504 9.12 -27.73 -17.30
CA ALA A 504 9.02 -28.44 -18.57
C ALA A 504 7.68 -28.17 -19.25
N VAL A 505 7.70 -28.16 -20.58
CA VAL A 505 6.49 -28.24 -21.40
C VAL A 505 6.38 -29.66 -21.93
N PHE A 506 5.21 -30.26 -21.77
CA PHE A 506 4.95 -31.63 -22.20
C PHE A 506 4.06 -31.65 -23.45
N ASP A 507 4.29 -32.61 -24.34
CA ASP A 507 3.33 -32.95 -25.39
C ASP A 507 2.22 -33.87 -24.86
N GLY A 508 1.27 -34.25 -25.74
CA GLY A 508 0.18 -35.16 -25.39
C GLY A 508 0.62 -36.60 -25.09
N ALA A 509 1.88 -36.95 -25.35
CA ALA A 509 2.49 -38.23 -25.01
C ALA A 509 3.39 -38.12 -23.76
N ASN A 510 3.34 -36.98 -23.05
CA ASN A 510 4.14 -36.67 -21.87
C ASN A 510 5.66 -36.57 -22.11
N ASN A 511 6.10 -36.34 -23.35
CA ASN A 511 7.49 -36.03 -23.63
C ASN A 511 7.79 -34.57 -23.34
N VAL A 512 8.97 -34.29 -22.81
CA VAL A 512 9.46 -32.91 -22.65
C VAL A 512 9.76 -32.33 -24.03
N VAL A 513 8.95 -31.37 -24.48
CA VAL A 513 9.07 -30.68 -25.78
C VAL A 513 9.49 -29.22 -25.66
N GLY A 514 9.58 -28.70 -24.43
CA GLY A 514 10.01 -27.33 -24.20
C GLY A 514 10.39 -27.08 -22.76
N LEU A 515 10.93 -25.89 -22.52
CA LEU A 515 11.39 -25.45 -21.21
C LEU A 515 11.10 -23.95 -21.04
N ARG A 516 10.56 -23.60 -19.88
CA ARG A 516 10.45 -22.21 -19.44
C ARG A 516 11.38 -21.96 -18.26
N ILE A 517 12.11 -20.85 -18.27
CA ILE A 517 12.97 -20.41 -17.15
C ILE A 517 12.65 -18.95 -16.84
N GLY A 518 12.36 -18.65 -15.58
CA GLY A 518 12.33 -17.30 -15.04
C GLY A 518 13.42 -17.18 -13.98
N ALA A 519 14.38 -16.27 -14.17
CA ALA A 519 15.44 -16.02 -13.20
C ALA A 519 15.68 -14.52 -13.03
N ALA A 520 16.16 -14.13 -11.86
CA ALA A 520 16.58 -12.77 -11.58
C ALA A 520 17.72 -12.70 -10.55
N GLY A 521 18.49 -11.62 -10.61
CA GLY A 521 19.68 -11.40 -9.80
C GLY A 521 19.85 -9.93 -9.41
N TYR A 522 20.58 -9.71 -8.32
CA TYR A 522 20.84 -8.38 -7.74
C TYR A 522 22.26 -8.31 -7.15
N SER A 523 22.98 -7.21 -7.41
CA SER A 523 24.25 -6.89 -6.75
C SER A 523 24.28 -5.43 -6.31
N GLY A 524 23.97 -5.14 -5.04
CA GLY A 524 24.01 -3.76 -4.50
C GLY A 524 23.02 -2.79 -5.19
N ALA A 525 22.90 -1.56 -4.70
CA ALA A 525 21.75 -0.67 -4.95
C ALA A 525 21.45 -0.31 -6.42
N THR A 526 22.27 -0.67 -7.41
CA THR A 526 22.18 -0.16 -8.79
C THR A 526 22.21 -1.20 -9.90
N THR A 527 22.63 -2.45 -9.66
CA THR A 527 22.77 -3.46 -10.73
C THR A 527 21.86 -4.66 -10.48
N ARG A 528 20.92 -4.88 -11.41
CA ARG A 528 19.96 -5.99 -11.42
C ARG A 528 19.90 -6.61 -12.80
N ALA A 529 19.54 -7.89 -12.87
CA ALA A 529 19.36 -8.62 -14.11
C ALA A 529 18.22 -9.63 -13.98
N ASN A 530 17.57 -9.96 -15.09
CA ASN A 530 16.60 -11.05 -15.15
C ASN A 530 16.80 -11.88 -16.42
N LEU A 531 16.06 -12.97 -16.52
CA LEU A 531 15.99 -13.87 -17.67
C LEU A 531 14.58 -14.44 -17.73
N VAL A 532 13.95 -14.31 -18.90
CA VAL A 532 12.75 -15.07 -19.27
C VAL A 532 13.08 -15.88 -20.51
N PHE A 533 13.21 -17.19 -20.35
CA PHE A 533 13.45 -18.13 -21.43
C PHE A 533 12.17 -18.93 -21.68
N ILE A 534 11.73 -18.97 -22.93
CA ILE A 534 10.65 -19.84 -23.39
C ILE A 534 11.16 -20.55 -24.63
N GLY A 535 11.63 -21.77 -24.46
CA GLY A 535 12.32 -22.52 -25.51
C GLY A 535 11.62 -23.82 -25.89
N SER A 536 11.77 -24.20 -27.14
CA SER A 536 11.38 -25.51 -27.66
C SER A 536 12.59 -26.44 -27.66
N LYS A 537 12.37 -27.71 -27.32
CA LYS A 537 13.41 -28.73 -27.38
C LYS A 537 13.72 -29.05 -28.84
N SER A 538 14.99 -29.02 -29.19
CA SER A 538 15.52 -29.28 -30.54
C SER A 538 16.10 -30.68 -30.66
#